data_AF-A0A957UWN4-F1
#
_entry.id   AF-A0A957UWN4-F1
#
_cell.length_a   1.000
_cell.length_b   1.000
_cell.length_c   1.000
_cell.angle_alpha   90.00
_cell.angle_beta   90.00
_cell.angle_gamma   90.00
#
_symmetry.space_group_name_H-M   'P 1'
#
loop_
_entity.id
_entity.type
_entity.pdbx_description
1 polymer ?
#
loop_
_entity_poly.entity_id
_entity_poly.type
_entity_poly.pdbx_seq_one_letter_code
_entity_poly.pdbx_strand_id
1 'polypeptide(L)' 'DWVQYFHDILTVLGPENCDGFALHAYTHGADPSLLASQARMAPPFQSRHQHFRTYTDFLGAVPAEMRHLPAF' A
#
# COMPACT_ATOMS: atom_id res chain seq x y z
N ASP A 1 7.83 6.13 7.84
CA ASP A 1 6.89 5.07 7.43
C ASP A 1 6.29 5.49 6.11
N TRP A 2 6.52 4.73 5.04
CA TRP A 2 6.11 5.10 3.67
C TRP A 2 4.60 4.95 3.43
N VAL A 3 3.93 4.04 4.14
CA VAL A 3 2.47 3.90 4.03
C VAL A 3 1.77 5.09 4.69
N GLN A 4 2.32 5.57 5.82
CA GLN A 4 1.84 6.81 6.45
C GLN A 4 2.03 8.00 5.51
N TYR A 5 3.21 8.12 4.90
CA TYR A 5 3.47 9.17 3.92
C TYR A 5 2.46 9.15 2.75
N PHE A 6 2.14 7.96 2.22
CA PHE A 6 1.11 7.81 1.19
C PHE A 6 -0.27 8.30 1.67
N HIS A 7 -0.71 7.88 2.86
CA HIS A 7 -1.95 8.37 3.46
C HIS A 7 -1.96 9.90 3.58
N ASP A 8 -0.85 10.48 4.05
CA ASP A 8 -0.75 11.92 4.29
C ASP A 8 -0.81 12.70 2.98
N ILE A 9 -0.16 12.21 1.91
CA ILE A 9 -0.26 12.83 0.58
C ILE A 9 -1.69 12.78 0.06
N LEU A 10 -2.38 11.62 0.14
CA LEU A 10 -3.77 11.53 -0.27
C LEU A 10 -4.68 12.46 0.54
N THR A 11 -4.42 12.58 1.84
CA THR A 11 -5.16 13.48 2.74
C THR A 11 -4.97 14.94 2.35
N VAL A 12 -3.75 15.34 1.98
CA VAL A 12 -3.44 16.72 1.54
C VAL A 12 -4.07 17.03 0.19
N LEU A 13 -4.06 16.09 -0.76
CA LEU A 13 -4.72 16.27 -2.05
C LEU A 13 -6.24 16.37 -1.87
N GLY A 14 -6.81 15.50 -1.03
CA GLY A 14 -8.25 15.36 -0.86
C GLY A 14 -8.93 14.73 -2.09
N PRO A 15 -10.21 14.35 -1.95
CA PRO A 15 -10.94 13.66 -3.02
C PRO A 15 -11.20 14.52 -4.26
N GLU A 16 -11.14 15.86 -4.14
CA GLU A 16 -11.39 16.77 -5.26
C GLU A 16 -10.15 17.01 -6.15
N ASN A 17 -8.94 16.67 -5.67
CA ASN A 17 -7.69 16.90 -6.40
C ASN A 17 -6.92 15.60 -6.70
N CYS A 18 -7.61 14.44 -6.65
CA CYS A 18 -7.03 13.15 -6.94
C CYS A 18 -8.05 12.26 -7.65
N ASP A 19 -7.78 11.92 -8.91
CA ASP A 19 -8.66 11.06 -9.72
C ASP A 19 -8.35 9.56 -9.57
N GLY A 20 -7.22 9.21 -8.95
CA GLY A 20 -6.74 7.83 -8.81
C GLY A 20 -5.24 7.76 -8.54
N PHE A 21 -4.72 6.56 -8.32
CA PHE A 21 -3.31 6.31 -8.06
C PHE A 21 -2.86 4.94 -8.56
N ALA A 22 -1.55 4.76 -8.76
CA ALA A 22 -0.97 3.49 -9.17
C ALA A 22 -0.11 2.91 -8.03
N LEU A 23 -0.21 1.60 -7.81
CA LEU A 23 0.56 0.88 -6.79
C LEU A 23 1.47 -0.15 -7.45
N HIS A 24 2.78 -0.02 -7.24
CA HIS A 24 3.74 -1.02 -7.65
C HIS A 24 4.12 -1.91 -6.45
N ALA A 25 3.66 -3.15 -6.45
CA ALA A 25 4.02 -4.16 -5.45
C ALA A 25 4.65 -5.38 -6.12
N TYR A 26 5.78 -5.84 -5.57
CA TYR A 26 6.55 -6.96 -6.13
C TYR A 26 7.08 -7.88 -5.02
N THR A 27 7.52 -9.07 -5.42
CA THR A 27 8.12 -10.06 -4.53
C THR A 27 9.65 -9.91 -4.51
N HIS A 28 10.27 -10.05 -3.33
CA HIS A 28 11.72 -10.22 -3.23
C HIS A 28 12.12 -11.64 -3.69
N GLY A 29 12.28 -11.81 -5.00
CA GLY A 29 12.60 -13.09 -5.63
C GLY A 29 11.46 -13.64 -6.49
N ALA A 30 11.76 -14.70 -7.23
CA ALA A 30 10.88 -15.26 -8.26
C ALA A 30 10.03 -16.45 -7.78
N ASP A 31 10.12 -16.85 -6.50
CA ASP A 31 9.30 -17.93 -5.95
C ASP A 31 7.81 -17.51 -5.95
N PRO A 32 6.92 -18.19 -6.68
CA PRO A 32 5.50 -17.88 -6.73
C PRO A 32 4.81 -17.93 -5.37
N SER A 33 5.33 -18.68 -4.40
CA SER A 33 4.78 -18.74 -3.04
C SER A 33 4.79 -17.37 -2.35
N LEU A 34 5.69 -16.47 -2.76
CA LEU A 34 5.83 -15.12 -2.22
C LEU A 34 4.65 -14.20 -2.56
N LEU A 35 3.85 -14.54 -3.57
CA LEU A 35 2.60 -13.81 -3.88
C LEU A 35 1.57 -13.95 -2.75
N ALA A 36 1.55 -15.11 -2.08
CA ALA A 36 0.61 -15.40 -0.98
C ALA A 36 1.22 -15.15 0.41
N SER A 37 2.54 -14.93 0.50
CA SER A 37 3.29 -14.77 1.75
C SER A 37 2.67 -13.72 2.68
N GLN A 38 2.53 -14.08 3.96
CA GLN A 38 2.08 -13.18 5.03
C GLN A 38 3.25 -12.59 5.83
N ALA A 39 4.48 -12.75 5.34
CA ALA A 39 5.67 -12.25 6.02
C ALA A 39 5.55 -10.74 6.30
N ARG A 40 5.96 -10.35 7.50
CA ARG A 40 6.03 -8.96 7.96
C ARG A 40 7.47 -8.51 8.05
N MET A 41 7.70 -7.21 7.97
CA MET A 41 9.04 -6.65 8.12
C MET A 41 9.55 -6.79 9.55
N ALA A 42 10.86 -6.69 9.72
CA ALA A 42 11.46 -6.58 11.05
C ALA A 42 11.14 -5.21 11.70
N PRO A 43 11.35 -5.06 13.01
CA PRO A 43 11.27 -3.76 13.66
C PRO A 43 12.14 -2.70 12.97
N PRO A 44 11.66 -1.43 12.88
CA PRO A 44 10.47 -0.89 13.54
C PRO A 44 9.17 -1.00 12.73
N PHE A 45 9.15 -1.75 11.62
CA PHE A 45 8.03 -1.79 10.67
C PHE A 45 7.25 -3.11 10.72
N GLN A 46 7.18 -3.77 11.87
CA GLN A 46 6.52 -5.08 12.01
C GLN A 46 5.03 -5.11 11.63
N SER A 47 4.38 -3.94 11.51
CA SER A 47 3.02 -3.82 11.00
C SER A 47 2.92 -3.86 9.47
N ARG A 48 4.04 -3.82 8.73
CA ARG A 48 4.08 -3.76 7.26
C ARG A 48 4.40 -5.13 6.67
N HIS A 49 3.65 -5.51 5.63
CA HIS A 49 3.89 -6.73 4.87
C HIS A 49 5.13 -6.60 3.98
N GLN A 50 5.78 -7.74 3.77
CA GLN A 50 6.74 -7.95 2.69
C GLN A 50 6.06 -8.49 1.43
N HIS A 51 6.83 -8.53 0.34
CA HIS A 51 6.43 -9.12 -0.93
C HIS A 51 5.14 -8.51 -1.47
N PHE A 52 4.34 -9.30 -2.18
CA PHE A 52 3.18 -8.82 -2.89
C PHE A 52 2.14 -8.20 -1.95
N ARG A 53 1.89 -8.80 -0.77
CA ARG A 53 0.86 -8.32 0.19
C ARG A 53 1.09 -6.90 0.71
N THR A 54 2.25 -6.29 0.49
CA THR A 54 2.48 -4.86 0.80
C THR A 54 1.42 -3.94 0.15
N TYR A 55 0.85 -4.31 -1.01
CA TYR A 55 -0.25 -3.53 -1.64
C TYR A 55 -1.45 -3.36 -0.69
N THR A 56 -1.73 -4.35 0.17
CA THR A 56 -2.85 -4.30 1.12
C THR A 56 -2.64 -3.25 2.20
N ASP A 57 -1.39 -2.98 2.58
CA ASP A 57 -1.08 -1.93 3.56
C ASP A 57 -1.36 -0.54 2.96
N PHE A 58 -1.01 -0.34 1.68
CA PHE A 58 -1.32 0.89 0.96
C PHE A 58 -2.81 1.07 0.74
N LEU A 59 -3.51 0.06 0.22
CA LEU A 59 -4.97 0.14 0.05
C LEU A 59 -5.71 0.37 1.37
N GLY A 60 -5.24 -0.25 2.46
CA GLY A 60 -5.79 -0.03 3.80
C GLY A 60 -5.57 1.39 4.33
N ALA A 61 -4.53 2.08 3.85
CA ALA A 61 -4.20 3.45 4.22
C ALA A 61 -4.89 4.51 3.36
N VAL A 62 -5.69 4.13 2.35
CA VAL A 62 -6.46 5.09 1.56
C VAL A 62 -7.56 5.72 2.44
N PRO A 63 -7.67 7.07 2.50
CA PRO A 63 -8.74 7.76 3.21
C PRO A 63 -10.11 7.27 2.76
N ALA A 64 -11.07 7.16 3.69
CA ALA A 64 -12.37 6.54 3.43
C ALA A 64 -13.10 7.17 2.22
N GLU A 65 -13.04 8.50 2.10
CA GLU A 65 -13.66 9.27 1.02
C GLU A 65 -13.02 9.00 -0.35
N MET A 66 -11.82 8.43 -0.40
CA MET A 66 -11.05 8.17 -1.62
C MET A 66 -10.98 6.68 -1.99
N ARG A 67 -11.57 5.79 -1.17
CA ARG A 67 -11.55 4.32 -1.44
C ARG A 67 -12.33 3.89 -2.68
N HIS A 68 -13.14 4.79 -3.23
CA HIS A 68 -13.86 4.58 -4.48
C HIS A 68 -13.02 4.90 -5.72
N LEU A 69 -11.86 5.56 -5.55
CA LEU A 69 -10.97 5.92 -6.65
C LEU A 69 -10.28 4.67 -7.23
N PRO A 70 -9.98 4.66 -8.54
CA PRO A 70 -9.24 3.57 -9.15
C PRO A 70 -7.81 3.48 -8.61
N ALA A 71 -7.40 2.24 -8.30
CA ALA A 71 -6.02 1.87 -8.02
C ALA A 71 -5.50 0.98 -9.17
N PHE A 72 -4.45 1.44 -9.86
CA PHE A 72 -3.84 0.76 -11.01
C PHE A 72 -2.61 -0.07 -10.61
#